data_AF-A0A4Q3A5F6-F1
#
_entry.id   AF-A0A4Q3A5F6-F1
#
_cell.length_a   1.000
_cell.length_b   1.000
_cell.length_c   1.000
_cell.angle_alpha   90.00
_cell.angle_beta   90.00
_cell.angle_gamma   90.00
#
_symmetry.space_group_name_H-M   'P 1'
#
loop_
_entity.id
_entity.type
_entity.pdbx_description
1 polymer ?
#
loop_
_entity_poly.entity_id
_entity_poly.type
_entity_poly.pdbx_seq_one_letter_code
_entity_poly.pdbx_strand_id
1 'polypeptide(L)'
;MKRASLFLVYMLNCAIALAQTDTIPTFILRIVGKDTIIVDVPPMKMKPGERFVFLEQMPQPKIGEYLDSFFMRHLQYPGSARKNKTQGTVVLQYYVKTDGTIDSLKILRSVSPEIDEEAVRLVRLVPGWKPAVKDGKETGAWMTNRIPFSIKK
;
A
#
# COMPACT_ATOMS: atom_id res chain seq x y z
N MET A 1 21.71 -36.00 -7.85
CA MET A 1 22.34 -35.22 -6.76
C MET A 1 23.19 -34.08 -7.36
N LYS A 2 22.60 -32.96 -7.82
CA LYS A 2 23.32 -31.76 -8.30
C LYS A 2 22.49 -30.46 -8.13
N ARG A 3 21.76 -30.30 -7.03
CA ARG A 3 20.93 -29.10 -6.77
C ARG A 3 21.40 -28.25 -5.58
N ALA A 4 22.14 -28.84 -4.63
CA ALA A 4 22.71 -28.11 -3.50
C ALA A 4 23.83 -27.12 -3.91
N SER A 5 24.51 -27.37 -5.03
CA SER A 5 25.67 -26.58 -5.46
C SER A 5 25.32 -25.25 -6.12
N LEU A 6 24.10 -25.06 -6.64
CA LEU A 6 23.68 -23.80 -7.27
C LEU A 6 23.20 -22.78 -6.23
N PHE A 7 22.62 -23.25 -5.12
CA PHE A 7 22.14 -22.40 -4.01
C PHE A 7 23.28 -21.68 -3.31
N LEU A 8 24.41 -22.36 -3.09
CA LEU A 8 25.58 -21.75 -2.45
C LEU A 8 26.24 -20.70 -3.35
N VAL A 9 26.30 -20.93 -4.67
CA VAL A 9 26.82 -19.97 -5.66
C VAL A 9 25.91 -18.73 -5.76
N TYR A 10 24.60 -18.90 -5.63
CA TYR A 10 23.65 -17.77 -5.64
C TYR A 10 23.75 -16.93 -4.36
N MET A 11 23.91 -17.57 -3.20
CA MET A 11 24.12 -16.88 -1.92
C MET A 11 25.47 -16.15 -1.88
N LEU A 12 26.52 -16.71 -2.50
CA LEU A 12 27.83 -16.06 -2.62
C LEU A 12 27.80 -14.86 -3.59
N ASN A 13 27.10 -14.98 -4.73
CA ASN A 13 26.93 -13.86 -5.66
C ASN A 13 26.05 -12.73 -5.09
N CYS A 14 25.06 -13.05 -4.25
CA CYS A 14 24.23 -12.06 -3.60
C CYS A 14 25.03 -11.25 -2.55
N ALA A 15 25.95 -11.90 -1.82
CA ALA A 15 26.82 -11.21 -0.87
C ALA A 15 27.81 -10.23 -1.53
N ILE A 16 28.31 -10.56 -2.73
CA ILE A 16 29.24 -9.70 -3.48
C ILE A 16 28.51 -8.50 -4.13
N ALA A 17 27.27 -8.67 -4.57
CA ALA A 17 26.46 -7.58 -5.14
C ALA A 17 26.05 -6.51 -4.11
N LEU A 18 25.98 -6.85 -2.82
CA LEU A 18 25.67 -5.92 -1.73
C LEU A 18 26.81 -4.95 -1.39
N ALA A 19 27.99 -5.12 -1.98
CA ALA A 19 29.17 -4.31 -1.65
C ALA A 19 29.33 -3.04 -2.51
N GLN A 20 28.52 -2.81 -3.56
CA GLN A 20 28.90 -1.78 -4.54
C GLN A 20 27.82 -0.94 -5.24
N THR A 21 26.54 -1.01 -4.85
CA THR A 21 25.58 0.01 -5.32
C THR A 21 24.49 0.28 -4.29
N ASP A 22 23.99 1.52 -4.23
CA ASP A 22 22.83 1.98 -3.45
C ASP A 22 21.49 1.32 -3.85
N THR A 23 21.54 0.13 -4.45
CA THR A 23 20.41 -0.60 -5.01
C THR A 23 20.34 -1.97 -4.37
N ILE A 24 19.33 -2.19 -3.53
CA ILE A 24 19.04 -3.52 -2.99
C ILE A 24 18.20 -4.25 -4.03
N PRO A 25 18.71 -5.28 -4.73
CA PRO A 25 17.87 -6.12 -5.58
C PRO A 25 16.93 -6.93 -4.69
N THR A 26 15.69 -6.47 -4.55
CA THR A 26 14.67 -7.16 -3.74
C THR A 26 14.00 -8.23 -4.60
N PHE A 27 14.61 -9.41 -4.70
CA PHE A 27 13.99 -10.58 -5.33
C PHE A 27 12.96 -11.19 -4.37
N ILE A 28 11.67 -10.92 -4.58
CA ILE A 28 10.61 -11.66 -3.87
C ILE A 28 10.28 -12.93 -4.67
N LEU A 29 10.58 -14.09 -4.09
CA LEU A 29 10.14 -15.38 -4.60
C LEU A 29 8.63 -15.51 -4.38
N ARG A 30 7.82 -15.31 -5.43
CA ARG A 30 6.41 -15.73 -5.41
C ARG A 30 6.32 -17.15 -5.93
N ILE A 31 6.15 -18.11 -5.02
CA ILE A 31 5.89 -19.51 -5.39
C ILE A 31 4.44 -19.61 -5.87
N VAL A 32 4.23 -19.94 -7.14
CA VAL A 32 2.91 -20.28 -7.70
C VAL A 32 2.94 -21.75 -8.11
N GLY A 33 2.54 -22.65 -7.21
CA GLY A 33 2.57 -24.09 -7.47
C GLY A 33 3.99 -24.67 -7.46
N LYS A 34 4.32 -25.49 -8.48
CA LYS A 34 5.67 -26.11 -8.64
C LYS A 34 6.66 -25.21 -9.37
N ASP A 35 6.18 -24.11 -9.94
CA ASP A 35 7.00 -23.22 -10.77
C ASP A 35 7.33 -21.94 -10.01
N THR A 36 8.63 -21.63 -9.98
CA THR A 36 9.14 -20.38 -9.39
C THR A 36 9.18 -19.33 -10.49
N ILE A 37 8.35 -18.31 -10.38
CA ILE A 37 8.42 -17.15 -11.28
C ILE A 37 9.30 -16.11 -10.58
N ILE A 38 10.42 -15.78 -11.23
CA ILE A 38 11.23 -14.62 -10.86
C ILE A 38 10.50 -13.41 -11.44
N VAL A 39 9.88 -12.60 -10.57
CA VAL A 39 9.29 -11.32 -10.97
C VAL A 39 10.41 -10.29 -10.90
N ASP A 40 10.83 -9.79 -12.06
CA ASP A 40 11.75 -8.66 -12.15
C ASP A 40 10.99 -7.39 -11.73
N VAL A 41 11.24 -6.94 -10.50
CA VAL A 41 10.69 -5.68 -10.00
C VAL A 41 11.70 -4.59 -10.34
N PRO A 42 11.32 -3.56 -11.13
CA PRO A 42 12.25 -2.52 -11.50
C PRO A 42 12.85 -1.84 -10.26
N PRO A 43 14.14 -1.45 -10.29
CA PRO A 43 14.78 -0.81 -9.15
C PRO A 43 14.03 0.47 -8.79
N MET A 44 13.41 0.46 -7.59
CA MET A 44 12.74 1.63 -7.07
C MET A 44 13.78 2.66 -6.65
N LYS A 45 13.71 3.88 -7.23
CA LYS A 45 14.55 5.00 -6.82
C LYS A 45 14.10 5.47 -5.43
N MET A 46 14.89 5.16 -4.41
CA MET A 46 14.66 5.67 -3.05
C MET A 46 15.08 7.14 -2.96
N LYS A 47 14.33 7.95 -2.22
CA LYS A 47 14.80 9.28 -1.83
C LYS A 47 15.84 9.16 -0.71
N PRO A 48 16.86 10.04 -0.66
CA PRO A 48 17.81 10.06 0.45
C PRO A 48 17.10 10.17 1.80
N GLY A 49 17.40 9.26 2.73
CA GLY A 49 16.76 9.19 4.06
C GLY A 49 15.48 8.36 4.14
N GLU A 50 14.97 7.87 3.00
CA GLU A 50 13.85 6.92 2.96
C GLU A 50 14.36 5.55 3.45
N ARG A 51 13.69 4.96 4.44
CA ARG A 51 14.01 3.61 4.94
C ARG A 51 12.90 2.68 4.51
N PHE A 52 13.24 1.60 3.81
CA PHE A 52 12.29 0.50 3.61
C PHE A 52 12.02 -0.14 4.96
N VAL A 53 10.77 -0.06 5.40
CA VAL A 53 10.29 -0.76 6.58
C VAL A 53 9.57 -2.00 6.09
N PHE A 54 10.19 -3.16 6.27
CA PHE A 54 9.49 -4.43 6.09
C PHE A 54 8.52 -4.61 7.25
N LEU A 55 7.23 -4.72 6.93
CA LEU A 55 6.16 -4.97 7.89
C LEU A 55 5.72 -6.42 7.73
N GLU A 56 5.62 -7.14 8.84
CA GLU A 56 5.05 -8.50 8.87
C GLU A 56 3.54 -8.44 8.61
N GLN A 57 2.88 -7.41 9.15
CA GLN A 57 1.47 -7.16 8.95
C GLN A 57 1.21 -5.69 8.64
N MET A 58 0.43 -5.43 7.59
CA MET A 58 -0.04 -4.09 7.25
C MET A 58 -1.20 -3.68 8.17
N PRO A 59 -1.42 -2.37 8.39
CA PRO A 59 -2.59 -1.89 9.09
C PRO A 59 -3.89 -2.41 8.46
N GLN A 60 -4.85 -2.80 9.29
CA GLN A 60 -6.15 -3.33 8.85
C GLN A 60 -7.27 -2.49 9.46
N PRO A 61 -8.32 -2.12 8.70
CA PRO A 61 -9.43 -1.41 9.29
C PRO A 61 -10.16 -2.32 10.31
N LYS A 62 -10.62 -1.75 11.43
CA LYS A 62 -11.44 -2.44 12.45
C LYS A 62 -12.90 -2.55 12.01
N ILE A 63 -13.10 -2.93 10.75
CA ILE A 63 -14.40 -3.20 10.14
C ILE A 63 -14.43 -4.69 9.83
N GLY A 64 -15.57 -5.35 10.05
CA GLY A 64 -15.74 -6.79 9.79
C GLY A 64 -15.80 -7.15 8.31
N GLU A 65 -15.26 -6.31 7.43
CA GLU A 65 -15.44 -6.40 5.99
C GLU A 65 -14.26 -5.79 5.20
N TYR A 66 -14.31 -5.93 3.89
CA TYR A 66 -13.35 -5.27 3.00
C TYR A 66 -13.57 -3.76 2.97
N LEU A 67 -12.47 -3.01 3.03
CA LEU A 67 -12.47 -1.54 3.00
C LEU A 67 -13.16 -0.98 1.76
N ASP A 68 -12.93 -1.59 0.60
CA ASP A 68 -13.55 -1.18 -0.66
C ASP A 68 -15.08 -1.29 -0.59
N SER A 69 -15.58 -2.38 0.00
CA SER A 69 -17.02 -2.58 0.22
C SER A 69 -17.60 -1.54 1.18
N PHE A 70 -16.86 -1.20 2.24
CA PHE A 70 -17.24 -0.14 3.16
C PHE A 70 -17.35 1.21 2.45
N PHE A 71 -16.33 1.58 1.66
CA PHE A 71 -16.35 2.81 0.89
C PHE A 71 -17.51 2.85 -0.08
N MET A 72 -17.73 1.78 -0.86
CA MET A 72 -18.84 1.73 -1.83
C MET A 72 -20.22 1.94 -1.19
N ARG A 73 -20.45 1.43 0.03
CA ARG A 73 -21.74 1.60 0.71
C ARG A 73 -21.93 2.97 1.34
N HIS A 74 -20.85 3.59 1.79
CA HIS A 74 -20.90 4.89 2.45
C HIS A 74 -20.63 6.05 1.48
N LEU A 75 -20.27 5.77 0.23
CA LEU A 75 -19.95 6.74 -0.81
C LEU A 75 -21.17 7.61 -1.14
N GLN A 76 -21.06 8.90 -0.86
CA GLN A 76 -22.03 9.91 -1.23
C GLN A 76 -21.48 10.74 -2.38
N TYR A 77 -21.95 10.48 -3.59
CA TYR A 77 -21.48 11.21 -4.76
C TYR A 77 -21.92 12.69 -4.67
N PRO A 78 -20.98 13.67 -4.68
CA PRO A 78 -21.34 15.07 -4.60
C PRO A 78 -22.27 15.49 -5.74
N GLY A 79 -23.30 16.28 -5.42
CA GLY A 79 -24.31 16.70 -6.40
C GLY A 79 -23.72 17.50 -7.57
N SER A 80 -22.75 18.39 -7.29
CA SER A 80 -22.03 19.15 -8.32
C SER A 80 -21.25 18.23 -9.25
N ALA A 81 -20.45 17.32 -8.70
CA ALA A 81 -19.68 16.34 -9.45
C ALA A 81 -20.57 15.42 -10.30
N ARG A 82 -21.76 15.04 -9.78
CA ARG A 82 -22.73 14.23 -10.53
C ARG A 82 -23.32 15.00 -11.71
N LYS A 83 -23.72 16.27 -11.52
CA LYS A 83 -24.23 17.14 -12.59
C LYS A 83 -23.19 17.36 -13.69
N ASN A 84 -21.94 17.57 -13.29
CA ASN A 84 -20.82 17.81 -14.19
C ASN A 84 -20.23 16.53 -14.79
N LYS A 85 -20.76 15.35 -14.42
CA LYS A 85 -20.25 14.03 -14.80
C LYS A 85 -18.75 13.86 -14.52
N THR A 86 -18.25 14.52 -13.49
CA THR A 86 -16.85 14.44 -13.07
C THR A 86 -16.62 13.07 -12.46
N GLN A 87 -15.67 12.29 -12.98
CA GLN A 87 -15.32 10.94 -12.53
C GLN A 87 -13.80 10.80 -12.38
N GLY A 88 -13.34 9.83 -11.59
CA GLY A 88 -11.91 9.61 -11.43
C GLY A 88 -11.56 8.66 -10.29
N THR A 89 -10.29 8.65 -9.90
CA THR A 89 -9.82 7.91 -8.73
C THR A 89 -9.01 8.84 -7.86
N VAL A 90 -9.49 9.08 -6.65
CA VAL A 90 -8.74 9.82 -5.63
C VAL A 90 -7.74 8.86 -5.02
N VAL A 91 -6.49 9.30 -4.92
CA VAL A 91 -5.45 8.57 -4.20
C VAL A 91 -5.06 9.39 -3.00
N LEU A 92 -5.20 8.81 -1.82
CA LEU A 92 -4.90 9.45 -0.55
C LEU A 92 -3.93 8.60 0.26
N GLN A 93 -3.10 9.27 1.04
CA GLN A 93 -2.13 8.67 1.94
C GLN A 93 -2.33 9.23 3.33
N TYR A 94 -2.28 8.37 4.34
CA TYR A 94 -2.41 8.75 5.74
C TYR A 94 -1.56 7.80 6.59
N TYR A 95 -1.22 8.24 7.79
CA TYR A 95 -0.44 7.47 8.74
C TYR A 95 -1.37 6.81 9.75
N VAL A 96 -1.31 5.49 9.87
CA VAL A 96 -1.99 4.76 10.95
C VAL A 96 -1.05 4.69 12.14
N LYS A 97 -1.47 5.25 13.27
CA LYS A 97 -0.74 5.21 14.53
C LYS A 97 -0.90 3.84 15.21
N THR A 98 -0.04 3.58 16.20
CA THR A 98 -0.09 2.35 17.03
C THR A 98 -1.40 2.21 17.80
N ASP A 99 -2.03 3.31 18.20
CA ASP A 99 -3.34 3.32 18.87
C ASP A 99 -4.52 3.00 17.93
N GLY A 100 -4.27 2.90 16.62
CA GLY A 100 -5.29 2.64 15.62
C GLY A 100 -6.02 3.87 15.10
N THR A 101 -5.58 5.07 15.47
CA THR A 101 -6.06 6.33 14.90
C THR A 101 -5.30 6.67 13.61
N ILE A 102 -5.88 7.53 12.79
CA ILE A 102 -5.24 8.03 11.56
C ILE A 102 -4.74 9.45 11.76
N ASP A 103 -3.64 9.79 11.10
CA ASP A 103 -3.05 11.13 11.11
C ASP A 103 -2.43 11.45 9.74
N SER A 104 -1.99 12.70 9.56
CA SER A 104 -1.22 13.15 8.39
C SER A 104 -1.86 12.78 7.05
N LEU A 105 -3.19 12.89 6.98
CA LEU A 105 -3.95 12.59 5.78
C LEU A 105 -3.63 13.62 4.69
N LYS A 106 -3.21 13.13 3.53
CA LYS A 106 -2.88 13.93 2.34
C LYS A 106 -3.42 13.28 1.08
N ILE A 107 -3.81 14.11 0.13
CA ILE A 107 -4.26 13.67 -1.19
C ILE A 107 -3.03 13.64 -2.10
N LEU A 108 -2.70 12.46 -2.64
CA LEU A 108 -1.62 12.27 -3.59
C LEU A 108 -2.08 12.49 -5.03
N ARG A 109 -3.35 12.17 -5.32
CA ARG A 109 -3.98 12.40 -6.61
C ARG A 109 -5.39 12.92 -6.39
N SER A 110 -5.60 14.16 -6.77
CA SER A 110 -6.88 14.87 -6.73
C SER A 110 -7.71 14.60 -8.00
N VAL A 111 -9.03 14.70 -7.89
CA VAL A 111 -9.96 14.69 -9.04
C VAL A 111 -10.72 16.02 -9.13
N SER A 112 -11.43 16.39 -8.07
CA SER A 112 -12.06 17.69 -7.89
C SER A 112 -12.22 17.97 -6.39
N PRO A 113 -12.31 19.24 -5.95
CA PRO A 113 -12.42 19.57 -4.53
C PRO A 113 -13.55 18.83 -3.81
N GLU A 114 -14.71 18.68 -4.45
CA GLU A 114 -15.88 18.06 -3.81
C GLU A 114 -15.75 16.53 -3.71
N ILE A 115 -15.13 15.91 -4.72
CA ILE A 115 -14.83 14.47 -4.71
C ILE A 115 -13.74 14.15 -3.69
N ASP A 116 -12.75 15.03 -3.59
CA ASP A 116 -11.64 14.93 -2.65
C ASP A 116 -12.13 15.03 -1.20
N GLU A 117 -12.99 16.00 -0.89
CA GLU A 117 -13.63 16.15 0.43
C GLU A 117 -14.41 14.88 0.83
N GLU A 118 -15.17 14.31 -0.10
CA GLU A 118 -15.89 13.07 0.12
C GLU A 118 -14.95 11.89 0.37
N ALA A 119 -13.85 11.79 -0.38
CA ALA A 119 -12.84 10.77 -0.16
C ALA A 119 -12.19 10.88 1.23
N VAL A 120 -11.91 12.10 1.71
CA VAL A 120 -11.42 12.34 3.07
C VAL A 120 -12.46 11.93 4.11
N ARG A 121 -13.73 12.25 3.90
CA ARG A 121 -14.83 11.86 4.79
C ARG A 121 -14.93 10.35 4.96
N LEU A 122 -14.84 9.59 3.86
CA LEU A 122 -14.92 8.12 3.87
C LEU A 122 -13.82 7.48 4.73
N VAL A 123 -12.58 7.98 4.61
CA VAL A 123 -11.45 7.46 5.39
C VAL A 123 -11.61 7.76 6.87
N ARG A 124 -12.12 8.96 7.20
CA ARG A 124 -12.40 9.37 8.59
C ARG A 124 -13.60 8.64 9.20
N LEU A 125 -14.52 8.14 8.37
CA LEU A 125 -15.70 7.40 8.83
C LEU A 125 -15.35 5.99 9.32
N VAL A 126 -14.19 5.46 8.94
CA VAL A 126 -13.74 4.15 9.41
C VAL A 126 -13.54 4.19 10.93
N PRO A 127 -14.21 3.33 11.72
CA PRO A 127 -14.26 3.42 13.18
C PRO A 127 -12.91 3.20 13.89
N GLY A 128 -11.88 2.77 13.16
CA GLY A 128 -10.53 2.65 13.65
C GLY A 128 -9.71 1.64 12.85
N TRP A 129 -8.45 1.52 13.20
CA TRP A 129 -7.49 0.64 12.53
C TRP A 129 -6.77 -0.25 13.54
N LYS A 130 -6.42 -1.46 13.11
CA LYS A 130 -5.39 -2.28 13.73
C LYS A 130 -4.04 -1.79 13.19
N PRO A 131 -3.04 -1.58 14.05
CA PRO A 131 -1.74 -1.07 13.63
C PRO A 131 -0.98 -2.10 12.78
N ALA A 132 0.13 -1.66 12.19
CA ALA A 132 1.05 -2.59 11.54
C ALA A 132 1.82 -3.40 12.59
N VAL A 133 2.37 -4.54 12.17
CA VAL A 133 3.27 -5.34 13.01
C VAL A 133 4.64 -5.43 12.34
N LYS A 134 5.69 -5.19 13.13
CA LYS A 134 7.08 -5.35 12.75
C LYS A 134 7.87 -5.97 13.91
N ASP A 135 8.64 -7.01 13.64
CA ASP A 135 9.44 -7.72 14.64
C ASP A 135 8.57 -8.16 15.83
N GLY A 136 7.34 -8.61 15.55
CA GLY A 136 6.34 -8.97 16.56
C GLY A 136 5.78 -7.81 17.41
N LYS A 137 6.10 -6.54 17.10
CA LYS A 137 5.63 -5.35 17.82
C LYS A 137 4.71 -4.48 16.96
N GLU A 138 3.68 -3.93 17.60
CA GLU A 138 2.80 -2.96 16.96
C GLU A 138 3.55 -1.68 16.62
N THR A 139 3.42 -1.23 15.38
CA THR A 139 4.08 -0.03 14.86
C THR A 139 3.12 0.76 13.97
N GLY A 140 3.34 2.07 13.89
CA GLY A 140 2.59 2.91 12.98
C GLY A 140 3.15 2.83 11.55
N ALA A 141 2.27 2.91 10.56
CA ALA A 141 2.65 2.76 9.16
C ALA A 141 1.84 3.67 8.23
N TRP A 142 2.46 4.05 7.12
CA TRP A 142 1.78 4.78 6.06
C TRP A 142 0.89 3.84 5.24
N MET A 143 -0.35 4.25 5.05
CA MET A 143 -1.33 3.58 4.20
C MET A 143 -1.66 4.47 3.00
N THR A 144 -1.86 3.85 1.84
CA THR A 144 -2.30 4.53 0.63
C THR A 144 -3.50 3.81 0.05
N ASN A 145 -4.64 4.50 -0.05
CA ASN A 145 -5.85 3.95 -0.63
C ASN A 145 -6.24 4.67 -1.91
N ARG A 146 -6.91 3.91 -2.79
CA ARG A 146 -7.42 4.39 -4.06
C ARG A 146 -8.94 4.26 -4.03
N ILE A 147 -9.65 5.39 -4.10
CA ILE A 147 -11.11 5.42 -4.04
C ILE A 147 -11.64 5.80 -5.43
N PRO A 148 -12.24 4.87 -6.18
CA PRO A 148 -12.81 5.15 -7.48
C PRO A 148 -14.18 5.84 -7.36
N PHE A 149 -14.33 6.98 -8.01
CA PHE A 149 -15.59 7.71 -8.18
C PHE A 149 -16.10 7.46 -9.59
N SER A 150 -17.10 6.58 -9.68
CA SER A 150 -17.72 6.14 -10.93
C SER A 150 -19.23 6.33 -10.85
N ILE A 151 -19.79 6.97 -11.87
CA ILE A 151 -21.23 7.05 -12.10
C ILE A 151 -21.58 5.82 -12.94
N LYS A 152 -22.30 4.86 -12.34
CA LYS A 152 -22.86 3.74 -13.10
C LYS A 152 -23.86 4.32 -14.12
N LYS A 153 -23.68 3.94 -15.38
CA LYS A 153 -24.63 4.22 -16.46
C LYS A 153 -25.93 3.46 -16.25
#